data_AF-A0AAD5FAY6-F1
#
_entry.id   AF-A0AAD5FAY6-F1
#
_cell.length_a   1.000
_cell.length_b   1.000
_cell.length_c   1.000
_cell.angle_alpha   90.00
_cell.angle_beta   90.00
_cell.angle_gamma   90.00
#
_symmetry.space_group_name_H-M   'P 1'
#
loop_
_entity.id
_entity.type
_entity.pdbx_description
1 polymer ?
#
loop_
_entity_poly.entity_id
_entity_poly.type
_entity_poly.pdbx_seq_one_letter_code
_entity_poly.pdbx_strand_id
1 'polypeptide(L)'
;MHKPEMENKRIQYSRDFLLSIQFMPDCMQKPEGLPPIPDVVLHKELFRTVRGFLNKLTPEMFNQLMKQIKELHIDTEERLKGVVDLIFEKAIDEANFSVGYGIMCKSLAALNVPMAKKPKSNVNFRMLLLNQCQKEFEKDKT
;
A
#
# COMPACT_ATOMS: atom_id res chain seq x y z
N MET A 1 -3.85 26.27 34.45
CA MET A 1 -2.90 25.40 33.73
C MET A 1 -1.57 25.42 34.49
N HIS A 2 -1.10 24.27 34.98
CA HIS A 2 0.20 24.15 35.65
C HIS A 2 1.32 24.29 34.62
N LYS A 3 2.30 25.16 34.91
CA LYS A 3 3.46 25.40 34.04
C LYS A 3 4.52 24.31 34.28
N PRO A 4 5.36 24.00 33.27
CA PRO A 4 6.48 23.08 33.46
C PRO A 4 7.46 23.63 34.50
N GLU A 5 7.91 22.77 35.42
CA GLU A 5 8.92 23.11 36.41
C GLU A 5 10.30 22.62 35.95
N MET A 6 11.33 23.43 36.21
CA MET A 6 12.72 23.09 35.90
C MET A 6 13.39 22.57 37.17
N GLU A 7 13.61 21.26 37.23
CA GLU A 7 14.37 20.62 38.30
C GLU A 7 15.62 19.96 37.70
N ASN A 8 16.80 20.24 38.27
CA ASN A 8 18.07 19.65 37.82
C ASN A 8 18.37 19.78 36.32
N LYS A 9 18.10 20.96 35.74
CA LYS A 9 18.30 21.28 34.31
C LYS A 9 17.51 20.39 33.34
N ARG A 10 16.54 19.62 33.81
CA ARG A 10 15.60 18.89 32.98
C ARG A 10 14.20 19.45 33.21
N ILE A 11 13.50 19.69 32.11
CA ILE A 11 12.11 20.12 32.18
C ILE A 11 11.29 18.88 32.56
N GLN A 12 10.61 18.94 33.70
CA GLN A 12 9.75 17.88 34.15
C GLN A 12 8.29 18.31 34.02
N TYR A 13 7.54 17.52 33.27
CA TYR A 13 6.13 17.73 33.05
C TYR A 13 5.33 16.85 34.01
N SER A 14 4.35 17.43 34.69
CA SER A 14 3.46 16.63 35.54
C SER A 14 2.64 15.66 34.69
N ARG A 15 2.26 14.52 35.29
CA ARG A 15 1.43 13.50 34.63
C ARG A 15 0.12 14.11 34.10
N ASP A 16 -0.50 14.98 34.88
CA ASP A 16 -1.76 15.63 34.50
C ASP A 16 -1.56 16.63 33.36
N PHE A 17 -0.42 17.33 33.32
CA PHE A 17 -0.07 18.17 32.18
C PHE A 17 0.08 17.32 30.90
N LEU A 18 0.84 16.23 30.94
CA LEU A 18 1.02 15.35 29.78
C LEU A 18 -0.31 14.73 29.31
N LEU A 19 -1.16 14.31 30.25
CA LEU A 19 -2.50 13.79 29.93
C LEU A 19 -3.44 14.87 29.39
N SER A 20 -3.20 16.15 29.68
CA SER A 20 -4.00 17.24 29.14
C SER A 20 -3.67 17.55 27.66
N ILE A 21 -2.46 17.22 27.20
CA ILE A 21 -2.03 17.46 25.81
C ILE A 21 -2.94 16.72 24.82
N GLN A 22 -3.38 15.50 25.17
CA GLN A 22 -4.24 14.70 24.29
C GLN A 22 -5.60 15.34 24.00
N PHE A 23 -6.04 16.30 24.82
CA PHE A 23 -7.31 17.00 24.68
C PHE A 23 -7.12 18.47 24.27
N MET A 24 -5.89 18.90 23.99
CA MET A 24 -5.63 20.25 23.51
C MET A 24 -6.19 20.42 22.09
N PRO A 25 -6.79 21.59 21.77
CA PRO A 25 -7.34 21.86 20.44
C PRO A 25 -6.33 21.62 19.32
N ASP A 26 -5.08 22.02 19.53
CA ASP A 26 -3.99 21.87 18.55
C ASP A 26 -3.63 20.41 18.25
N CYS A 27 -3.92 19.48 19.16
CA CYS A 27 -3.72 18.04 18.95
C CYS A 27 -4.96 17.34 18.39
N MET A 28 -6.14 17.93 18.59
CA MET A 28 -7.43 17.39 18.14
C MET A 28 -7.84 17.94 16.77
N GLN A 29 -7.28 19.06 16.36
CA GLN A 29 -7.56 19.71 15.09
C GLN A 29 -6.46 19.39 14.07
N LYS A 30 -6.86 18.89 12.91
CA LYS A 30 -5.94 18.68 11.79
C LYS A 30 -5.39 20.04 11.34
N PRO A 31 -4.06 20.27 11.33
CA PRO A 31 -3.51 21.57 10.95
C PRO A 31 -3.87 21.93 9.51
N GLU A 32 -4.37 23.15 9.31
CA GLU A 32 -4.57 23.72 7.99
C GLU A 32 -3.21 24.03 7.33
N GLY A 33 -3.06 23.70 6.04
CA GLY A 33 -1.82 23.91 5.31
C GLY A 33 -0.81 22.76 5.39
N LEU A 34 -1.20 21.59 5.92
CA LEU A 34 -0.42 20.36 5.69
C LEU A 34 -0.25 20.19 4.17
N PRO A 35 0.98 19.99 3.66
CA PRO A 35 1.14 19.70 2.24
C PRO A 35 0.23 18.51 1.90
N PRO A 36 -0.48 18.53 0.75
CA PRO A 36 -1.15 17.32 0.29
C PRO A 36 -0.09 16.23 0.33
N ILE A 37 -0.33 15.21 1.14
CA ILE A 37 0.60 14.09 1.29
C ILE A 37 0.91 13.66 -0.13
N PRO A 38 2.17 13.78 -0.60
CA PRO A 38 2.46 13.54 -2.00
C PRO A 38 1.93 12.16 -2.36
N ASP A 39 1.30 11.98 -3.53
CA ASP A 39 0.81 10.66 -3.98
C ASP A 39 1.89 9.57 -3.83
N VAL A 40 3.16 9.96 -3.91
CA VAL A 40 4.35 9.14 -3.64
C VAL A 40 4.33 8.47 -2.26
N VAL A 41 3.84 9.13 -1.21
CA VAL A 41 3.74 8.55 0.15
C VAL A 41 2.57 7.56 0.23
N LEU A 42 1.43 7.88 -0.37
CA LEU A 42 0.28 6.96 -0.44
C LEU A 42 0.59 5.71 -1.28
N HIS A 43 1.36 5.87 -2.36
CA HIS A 43 1.86 4.76 -3.18
C HIS A 43 2.80 3.88 -2.35
N LYS A 44 3.70 4.47 -1.55
CA LYS A 44 4.60 3.72 -0.67
C LYS A 44 3.85 2.91 0.39
N GLU A 45 2.81 3.47 1.01
CA GLU A 45 2.01 2.75 2.00
C GLU A 45 1.21 1.58 1.39
N LEU A 46 0.61 1.80 0.22
CA LEU A 46 -0.06 0.74 -0.54
C LEU A 46 0.90 -0.42 -0.82
N PHE A 47 2.05 -0.13 -1.43
CA PHE A 47 3.01 -1.16 -1.83
C PHE A 47 3.65 -1.87 -0.63
N ARG A 48 3.89 -1.16 0.47
CA ARG A 48 4.32 -1.77 1.73
C ARG A 48 3.28 -2.75 2.27
N THR A 49 2.01 -2.38 2.23
CA THR A 49 0.91 -3.22 2.72
C THR A 49 0.76 -4.47 1.87
N VAL A 50 0.74 -4.32 0.54
CA VAL A 50 0.68 -5.45 -0.40
C VAL A 50 1.87 -6.39 -0.20
N ARG A 51 3.10 -5.86 -0.09
CA ARG A 51 4.28 -6.67 0.19
C ARG A 51 4.17 -7.42 1.53
N GLY A 52 3.59 -6.78 2.55
CA GLY A 52 3.30 -7.43 3.83
C GLY A 52 2.32 -8.60 3.72
N PHE A 53 1.30 -8.49 2.85
CA PHE A 53 0.38 -9.59 2.55
C PHE A 53 1.07 -10.72 1.79
N LEU A 54 1.87 -10.39 0.76
CA LEU A 54 2.60 -11.38 -0.03
C LEU A 54 3.59 -12.18 0.84
N ASN A 55 4.25 -11.54 1.79
CA ASN A 55 5.15 -12.23 2.75
C ASN A 55 4.41 -13.19 3.70
N LYS A 56 3.10 -13.03 3.88
CA LYS A 56 2.26 -13.89 4.72
C LYS A 56 1.43 -14.87 3.87
N LEU A 57 1.73 -14.97 2.57
CA LEU A 57 0.92 -15.76 1.65
C LEU A 57 1.07 -17.25 1.98
N THR A 58 0.04 -17.79 2.63
CA THR A 58 -0.14 -19.22 2.85
C THR A 58 -1.51 -19.64 2.30
N PRO A 59 -1.71 -20.91 1.93
CA PRO A 59 -3.01 -21.40 1.47
C PRO A 59 -4.14 -21.10 2.47
N GLU A 60 -3.84 -21.16 3.76
CA GLU A 60 -4.81 -20.91 4.85
C GLU A 60 -5.23 -19.44 4.92
N MET A 61 -4.27 -18.51 4.80
CA MET A 61 -4.55 -17.07 4.87
C MET A 61 -5.01 -16.48 3.53
N PHE A 62 -4.90 -17.23 2.43
CA PHE A 62 -5.15 -16.77 1.07
C PHE A 62 -6.46 -15.99 0.92
N ASN A 63 -7.59 -16.59 1.33
CA ASN A 63 -8.90 -15.97 1.17
C ASN A 63 -9.01 -14.63 1.92
N GLN A 64 -8.43 -14.55 3.12
CA GLN A 64 -8.42 -13.34 3.93
C GLN A 64 -7.53 -12.26 3.29
N LEU A 65 -6.32 -12.63 2.86
CA LEU A 65 -5.39 -11.71 2.20
C LEU A 65 -5.97 -11.17 0.88
N MET A 66 -6.64 -12.03 0.11
CA MET A 66 -7.32 -11.62 -1.12
C MET A 66 -8.44 -10.62 -0.89
N LYS A 67 -9.22 -10.81 0.18
CA LYS A 67 -10.25 -9.86 0.57
C LYS A 67 -9.62 -8.50 0.91
N GLN A 68 -8.55 -8.50 1.70
CA GLN A 68 -7.83 -7.27 2.06
C GLN A 68 -7.24 -6.56 0.84
N ILE A 69 -6.64 -7.29 -0.10
CA ILE A 69 -6.10 -6.69 -1.35
C ILE A 69 -7.21 -6.02 -2.17
N LYS A 70 -8.41 -6.62 -2.23
CA LYS A 70 -9.56 -6.04 -2.95
C LYS A 70 -10.16 -4.81 -2.27
N GLU A 71 -9.98 -4.67 -0.97
CA GLU A 71 -10.42 -3.51 -0.20
C GLU A 71 -9.43 -2.32 -0.28
N LEU A 72 -8.23 -2.53 -0.87
CA LEU A 72 -7.28 -1.45 -1.09
C LEU A 72 -7.74 -0.51 -2.22
N HIS A 73 -7.49 0.79 -2.05
CA HIS A 73 -7.71 1.80 -3.08
C HIS A 73 -6.65 1.70 -4.19
N ILE A 74 -6.96 0.87 -5.20
CA ILE A 74 -6.19 0.69 -6.43
C ILE A 74 -6.94 1.39 -7.57
N ASP A 75 -6.97 2.72 -7.52
CA ASP A 75 -7.77 3.60 -8.38
C ASP A 75 -6.97 4.29 -9.50
N THR A 76 -5.65 4.04 -9.59
CA THR A 76 -4.79 4.59 -10.66
C THR A 76 -4.02 3.49 -11.40
N GLU A 77 -3.70 3.75 -12.67
CA GLU A 77 -2.91 2.83 -13.51
C GLU A 77 -1.57 2.48 -12.85
N GLU A 78 -0.91 3.48 -12.26
CA GLU A 78 0.37 3.31 -11.58
C GLU A 78 0.28 2.38 -10.36
N ARG A 79 -0.80 2.50 -9.58
CA ARG A 79 -1.06 1.62 -8.43
C ARG A 79 -1.32 0.20 -8.89
N LEU A 80 -2.19 0.03 -9.90
CA LEU A 80 -2.51 -1.30 -10.43
C LEU A 80 -1.26 -1.98 -11.00
N LYS A 81 -0.45 -1.23 -11.76
CA LYS A 81 0.82 -1.71 -12.29
C LYS A 81 1.78 -2.09 -11.18
N GLY A 82 1.96 -1.25 -10.17
CA GLY A 82 2.85 -1.57 -9.04
C GLY A 82 2.40 -2.82 -8.26
N VAL A 83 1.10 -3.07 -8.14
CA VAL A 83 0.58 -4.31 -7.54
C VAL A 83 0.89 -5.53 -8.42
N VAL A 84 0.71 -5.43 -9.73
CA VAL A 84 1.08 -6.50 -10.68
C VAL A 84 2.56 -6.82 -10.57
N ASP A 85 3.43 -5.81 -10.60
CA ASP A 85 4.88 -5.97 -10.55
C ASP A 85 5.30 -6.68 -9.25
N LEU A 86 4.75 -6.27 -8.09
CA LEU A 86 5.04 -6.91 -6.80
C LEU A 86 4.62 -8.38 -6.74
N ILE A 87 3.43 -8.70 -7.25
CA ILE A 87 2.94 -10.09 -7.29
C ILE A 87 3.82 -10.93 -8.20
N PHE A 88 4.21 -10.38 -9.35
CA PHE A 88 5.02 -11.07 -10.34
C PHE A 88 6.44 -11.35 -9.82
N GLU A 89 7.11 -10.35 -9.25
CA GLU A 89 8.43 -10.51 -8.61
C GLU A 89 8.39 -11.61 -7.56
N LYS A 90 7.39 -11.58 -6.67
CA LYS A 90 7.22 -12.60 -5.63
C LYS A 90 6.95 -13.99 -6.19
N ALA A 91 6.19 -14.11 -7.27
CA ALA A 91 5.92 -15.39 -7.90
C ALA A 91 7.17 -16.02 -8.53
N ILE A 92 8.13 -15.20 -8.98
CA ILE A 92 9.44 -15.66 -9.45
C ILE A 92 10.31 -16.10 -8.27
N ASP A 93 10.45 -15.24 -7.26
CA ASP A 93 11.28 -15.51 -6.08
C ASP A 93 10.81 -16.76 -5.32
N GLU A 94 9.50 -16.99 -5.28
CA GLU A 94 8.85 -18.02 -4.49
C GLU A 94 8.11 -19.03 -5.38
N ALA A 95 8.82 -19.61 -6.37
CA ALA A 95 8.27 -20.53 -7.37
C ALA A 95 7.44 -21.70 -6.79
N ASN A 96 7.76 -22.16 -5.57
CA ASN A 96 7.01 -23.21 -4.87
C ASN A 96 5.54 -22.82 -4.58
N PHE A 97 5.25 -21.52 -4.50
CA PHE A 97 3.90 -20.97 -4.26
C PHE A 97 3.24 -20.44 -5.54
N SER A 98 3.83 -20.70 -6.71
CA SER A 98 3.35 -20.24 -8.04
C SER A 98 1.86 -20.50 -8.29
N VAL A 99 1.34 -21.63 -7.83
CA VAL A 99 -0.10 -21.97 -7.93
C VAL A 99 -0.97 -20.97 -7.17
N GLY A 100 -0.56 -20.58 -5.95
CA GLY A 100 -1.25 -19.58 -5.14
C GLY A 100 -1.24 -18.21 -5.82
N TYR A 101 -0.09 -17.81 -6.37
CA TYR A 101 0.04 -16.58 -7.15
C TYR A 101 -0.86 -16.61 -8.40
N GLY A 102 -0.96 -17.74 -9.10
CA GLY A 102 -1.86 -17.91 -10.25
C GLY A 102 -3.34 -17.74 -9.90
N ILE A 103 -3.79 -18.29 -8.77
CA ILE A 103 -5.16 -18.12 -8.27
C ILE A 103 -5.41 -16.65 -7.91
N MET A 104 -4.44 -15.98 -7.30
CA MET A 104 -4.53 -14.56 -6.97
C MET A 104 -4.67 -13.71 -8.23
N CYS A 105 -3.82 -13.92 -9.23
CA CYS A 105 -3.90 -13.25 -10.53
C CYS A 105 -5.28 -13.44 -11.18
N LYS A 106 -5.85 -14.65 -11.11
CA LYS A 106 -7.21 -14.91 -11.58
C LYS A 106 -8.27 -14.09 -10.85
N SER A 107 -8.14 -13.96 -9.52
CA SER A 107 -9.07 -13.20 -8.68
C SER A 107 -8.97 -11.68 -8.88
N LEU A 108 -7.79 -11.18 -9.23
CA LEU A 108 -7.54 -9.76 -9.52
C LEU A 108 -7.79 -9.38 -10.99
N ALA A 109 -7.92 -10.36 -11.90
CA ALA A 109 -8.08 -10.12 -13.33
C ALA A 109 -9.27 -9.22 -13.71
N ALA A 110 -10.31 -9.16 -12.87
CA ALA A 110 -11.49 -8.32 -13.08
C ALA A 110 -11.29 -6.85 -12.66
N LEU A 111 -10.22 -6.54 -11.92
CA LEU A 111 -9.90 -5.17 -11.54
C LEU A 111 -9.55 -4.36 -12.79
N ASN A 112 -10.24 -3.23 -12.93
CA ASN A 112 -10.01 -2.28 -14.00
C ASN A 112 -10.00 -0.87 -13.43
N VAL A 113 -9.17 -0.04 -14.04
CA VAL A 113 -8.88 1.31 -13.57
C VAL A 113 -8.93 2.26 -14.76
N PRO A 114 -9.58 3.43 -14.65
CA PRO A 114 -9.64 4.40 -15.73
C PRO A 114 -8.23 4.91 -16.09
N MET A 115 -7.95 5.05 -17.39
CA MET A 115 -6.68 5.64 -17.82
C MET A 115 -6.71 7.17 -17.69
N ALA A 116 -5.66 7.72 -17.07
CA ALA A 116 -5.47 9.17 -16.95
C ALA A 116 -5.36 9.87 -18.32
N LYS A 117 -4.82 9.18 -19.34
CA LYS A 117 -4.59 9.74 -20.69
C LYS A 117 -5.79 9.64 -21.63
N LYS A 118 -6.74 8.75 -21.36
CA LYS A 118 -7.91 8.49 -22.22
C LYS A 118 -9.14 8.17 -21.36
N PRO A 119 -10.02 9.15 -21.11
CA PRO A 119 -11.14 9.00 -20.16
C PRO A 119 -12.23 8.00 -20.58
N LYS A 120 -12.17 7.43 -21.80
CA LYS A 120 -13.09 6.37 -22.29
C LYS A 120 -12.50 4.96 -22.25
N SER A 121 -11.26 4.80 -21.77
CA SER A 121 -10.56 3.51 -21.84
C SER A 121 -9.97 3.15 -20.49
N ASN A 122 -10.20 1.91 -20.07
CA ASN A 122 -9.71 1.39 -18.80
C ASN A 122 -8.55 0.44 -19.05
N VAL A 123 -7.57 0.47 -18.17
CA VAL A 123 -6.56 -0.59 -18.06
C VAL A 123 -7.10 -1.67 -17.13
N ASN A 124 -6.95 -2.93 -17.53
CA ASN A 124 -7.33 -4.06 -16.71
C ASN A 124 -6.08 -4.80 -16.21
N PHE A 125 -6.23 -5.46 -15.06
CA PHE A 125 -5.14 -6.22 -14.43
C PHE A 125 -4.56 -7.28 -15.39
N ARG A 126 -5.43 -7.95 -16.17
CA ARG A 126 -5.03 -8.99 -17.12
C ARG A 126 -4.05 -8.46 -18.18
N MET A 127 -4.31 -7.29 -18.76
CA MET A 127 -3.48 -6.68 -19.79
C MET A 127 -2.11 -6.30 -19.21
N LEU A 128 -2.10 -5.71 -18.00
CA LEU A 128 -0.85 -5.35 -17.33
C LEU A 128 -0.02 -6.59 -17.00
N LEU A 129 -0.64 -7.67 -16.51
CA LEU A 129 0.03 -8.94 -16.25
C LEU A 129 0.64 -9.53 -17.53
N LEU A 130 -0.11 -9.57 -18.63
CA LEU A 130 0.40 -10.06 -19.92
C LEU A 130 1.60 -9.24 -20.42
N ASN A 131 1.49 -7.92 -20.35
CA ASN A 131 2.59 -7.02 -20.72
C ASN A 131 3.83 -7.26 -19.85
N GLN A 132 3.65 -7.55 -18.56
CA GLN A 132 4.75 -7.83 -17.65
C GLN A 132 5.40 -9.19 -17.95
N CYS A 133 4.60 -10.25 -18.17
CA CYS A 133 5.11 -11.55 -18.60
C CYS A 133 5.92 -11.44 -19.91
N GLN A 134 5.42 -10.68 -20.88
CA GLN A 134 6.10 -10.49 -22.15
C GLN A 134 7.45 -9.80 -21.97
N LYS A 135 7.51 -8.71 -21.19
CA LYS A 135 8.77 -8.00 -20.92
C LYS A 135 9.80 -8.89 -20.26
N GLU A 136 9.39 -9.68 -19.27
CA GLU A 136 10.30 -10.55 -18.55
C GLU A 136 10.77 -11.73 -19.42
N PHE A 137 9.90 -12.25 -20.30
CA PHE A 137 10.30 -13.25 -21.29
C PHE A 137 11.28 -12.72 -22.34
N GLU A 138 11.12 -11.46 -22.77
CA GLU A 138 12.01 -10.82 -23.75
C GLU A 138 13.36 -10.41 -23.14
N LYS A 139 13.43 -10.14 -21.82
CA LYS A 139 14.69 -9.86 -21.12
C LYS A 139 15.66 -11.03 -21.18
N ASP A 140 15.19 -12.26 -21.01
CA ASP A 140 16.02 -13.48 -21.05
C ASP A 140 16.61 -13.79 -22.45
N LYS A 141 16.20 -13.05 -23.50
CA LYS A 141 16.70 -13.21 -24.88
C LYS A 141 17.89 -12.32 -25.23
N THR A 142 18.34 -11.45 -24.32
CA THR A 142 19.44 -10.51 -24.53
C THR A 142 20.57 -10.78 -23.55
#